data_AF-A0A2K3NX25-F1
#
_entry.id   AF-A0A2K3NX25-F1
#
_cell.length_a   1.000
_cell.length_b   1.000
_cell.length_c   1.000
_cell.angle_alpha   90.00
_cell.angle_beta   90.00
_cell.angle_gamma   90.00
#
_symmetry.space_group_name_H-M   'P 1'
#
loop_
_entity.id
_entity.type
_entity.pdbx_description
1 polymer ?
#
loop_
_entity_poly.entity_id
_entity_poly.type
_entity_poly.pdbx_seq_one_letter_code
_entity_poly.pdbx_strand_id
1 'polypeptide(L)'
;MLICISLWSLQGYAYILTHPGTPTIFYDHFYDWSNSIHEQIVKLIDTRKRQGIHSRSPIRILEAKHNVYSAIIGEKLCMKIGDGSWSPSGREWTLSTSGHNYAVWHK
;
A
#
# COMPACT_ATOMS: atom_id res chain seq x y z
N MET A 1 -1.39 -1.54 19.72
CA MET A 1 -2.44 -0.67 19.16
C MET A 1 -2.92 -1.35 17.88
N LEU A 2 -3.98 -2.15 17.96
CA LEU A 2 -4.67 -2.63 16.77
C LEU A 2 -5.21 -1.38 16.08
N ILE A 3 -4.70 -1.06 14.89
CA ILE A 3 -5.37 -0.07 14.05
C ILE A 3 -6.63 -0.78 13.56
N CYS A 4 -7.73 -0.60 14.30
CA CYS A 4 -9.06 -0.92 13.81
C CYS A 4 -9.33 0.09 12.70
N ILE A 5 -8.91 -0.23 11.47
CA ILE A 5 -9.18 0.58 10.28
C ILE A 5 -10.68 0.48 10.03
N SER A 6 -11.46 1.31 10.71
CA SER A 6 -12.87 1.57 10.40
C SER A 6 -13.02 2.45 9.13
N LEU A 7 -12.11 2.28 8.16
CA LEU A 7 -12.09 3.01 6.90
C LEU A 7 -12.13 2.01 5.75
N TRP A 8 -13.34 1.83 5.25
CA TRP A 8 -13.87 1.27 4.01
C TRP A 8 -13.05 1.56 2.72
N SER A 9 -11.72 1.50 2.74
CA SER A 9 -10.88 2.04 1.67
C SER A 9 -9.64 1.20 1.38
N LEU A 10 -9.33 1.07 0.08
CA LEU A 10 -8.09 0.45 -0.42
C LEU A 10 -6.83 1.16 0.10
N GLN A 11 -6.94 2.39 0.60
CA GLN A 11 -5.85 3.11 1.26
C GLN A 11 -5.33 2.37 2.50
N GLY A 12 -6.24 1.83 3.33
CA GLY A 12 -5.87 1.05 4.50
C GLY A 12 -5.10 -0.22 4.12
N TYR A 13 -5.59 -0.92 3.09
CA TYR A 13 -4.90 -2.10 2.56
C TYR A 13 -3.55 -1.77 1.93
N ALA A 14 -3.46 -0.68 1.17
CA ALA A 14 -2.21 -0.21 0.61
C ALA A 14 -1.18 0.06 1.71
N TYR A 15 -1.59 0.67 2.84
CA TYR A 15 -0.70 0.88 3.98
C TYR A 15 -0.22 -0.45 4.58
N ILE A 16 -1.14 -1.28 5.10
CA ILE A 16 -0.74 -2.48 5.87
C ILE A 16 -0.02 -3.51 5.01
N LEU A 17 -0.39 -3.66 3.73
CA LEU A 17 0.23 -4.65 2.83
C LEU A 17 1.58 -4.19 2.29
N THR A 18 1.89 -2.90 2.29
CA THR A 18 3.21 -2.39 1.88
C THR A 18 4.15 -2.14 3.05
N HIS A 19 3.63 -1.93 4.26
CA HIS A 19 4.44 -1.60 5.43
C HIS A 19 5.02 -2.83 6.16
N PRO A 20 6.06 -2.64 6.99
CA PRO A 20 6.54 -3.65 7.91
C PRO A 20 5.46 -4.07 8.92
N GLY A 21 5.68 -5.20 9.55
CA GLY A 21 4.69 -5.96 10.31
C GLY A 21 4.14 -7.18 9.56
N THR A 22 3.15 -7.81 10.18
CA THR A 22 2.43 -8.97 9.65
C THR A 22 1.00 -8.53 9.34
N PRO A 23 0.67 -8.20 8.08
CA PRO A 23 -0.65 -7.70 7.75
C PRO A 23 -1.71 -8.79 7.92
N THR A 24 -2.92 -8.38 8.30
CA THR A 24 -4.11 -9.22 8.37
C THR A 24 -5.17 -8.63 7.47
N ILE A 25 -5.84 -9.48 6.70
CA ILE A 25 -6.92 -9.08 5.79
C ILE A 25 -8.24 -9.54 6.39
N PHE A 26 -9.24 -8.66 6.38
CA PHE A 26 -10.57 -9.00 6.86
C PHE A 26 -11.32 -9.83 5.82
N TYR A 27 -11.98 -10.90 6.25
CA TYR A 27 -12.59 -11.90 5.38
C TYR A 27 -13.63 -11.29 4.43
N ASP A 28 -14.59 -10.53 4.97
CA ASP A 28 -15.70 -9.96 4.21
C ASP A 28 -15.20 -9.00 3.11
N HIS A 29 -14.13 -8.26 3.38
CA HIS A 29 -13.51 -7.38 2.39
C HIS A 29 -12.82 -8.14 1.26
N PHE A 30 -12.39 -9.38 1.52
CA PHE A 30 -11.70 -10.21 0.55
C PHE A 30 -12.65 -11.09 -0.26
N TYR A 31 -13.76 -11.55 0.32
CA TYR A 31 -14.69 -12.49 -0.34
C TYR A 31 -16.08 -11.91 -0.64
N ASP A 32 -16.65 -11.11 0.26
CA ASP A 32 -18.10 -10.83 0.23
C ASP A 32 -18.47 -9.47 -0.35
N TRP A 33 -17.53 -8.52 -0.40
CA TRP A 33 -17.88 -7.13 -0.69
C TRP A 33 -17.86 -6.77 -2.19
N SER A 34 -16.75 -7.00 -2.89
CA SER A 34 -16.66 -6.75 -4.35
C SER A 34 -15.42 -7.40 -4.96
N ASN A 35 -15.57 -8.00 -6.14
CA ASN A 35 -14.47 -8.51 -6.96
C ASN A 35 -13.38 -7.45 -7.22
N SER A 36 -13.78 -6.19 -7.35
CA SER A 36 -12.84 -5.08 -7.57
C SER A 36 -11.89 -4.84 -6.39
N ILE A 37 -12.36 -4.96 -5.15
CA ILE A 37 -11.54 -4.82 -3.95
C ILE A 37 -10.63 -6.04 -3.80
N HIS A 38 -11.19 -7.23 -4.02
CA HIS A 38 -10.45 -8.50 -4.00
C HIS A 38 -9.23 -8.45 -4.92
N GLU A 39 -9.41 -8.09 -6.20
CA GLU A 39 -8.31 -8.01 -7.17
C GLU A 39 -7.22 -7.03 -6.76
N GLN A 40 -7.60 -5.90 -6.16
CA GLN A 40 -6.65 -4.89 -5.70
C GLN A 40 -5.84 -5.37 -4.47
N ILE A 41 -6.50 -6.06 -3.53
CA ILE A 41 -5.82 -6.69 -2.40
C ILE A 41 -4.86 -7.78 -2.90
N VAL A 42 -5.28 -8.61 -3.87
CA VAL A 42 -4.41 -9.65 -4.47
C VAL A 42 -3.18 -9.03 -5.12
N LYS A 43 -3.34 -7.94 -5.89
CA LYS A 43 -2.21 -7.20 -6.48
C LYS A 43 -1.25 -6.68 -5.40
N LEU A 44 -1.77 -6.09 -4.32
CA LEU A 44 -0.94 -5.61 -3.20
C LEU A 44 -0.18 -6.74 -2.50
N ILE A 45 -0.81 -7.89 -2.27
CA ILE A 45 -0.15 -9.09 -1.71
C ILE A 45 0.97 -9.55 -2.64
N ASP A 46 0.71 -9.63 -3.94
CA ASP A 46 1.69 -10.09 -4.91
C ASP A 46 2.89 -9.13 -4.99
N THR A 47 2.63 -7.81 -5.02
CA THR A 47 3.70 -6.80 -4.93
C THR A 47 4.54 -6.95 -3.67
N ARG A 48 3.90 -7.15 -2.49
CA ARG A 48 4.61 -7.38 -1.22
C ARG A 48 5.55 -8.58 -1.31
N LYS A 49 5.05 -9.70 -1.85
CA LYS A 49 5.80 -10.95 -1.99
C LYS A 49 6.97 -10.80 -2.96
N ARG A 50 6.72 -10.28 -4.17
CA ARG A 50 7.75 -10.10 -5.20
C ARG A 50 8.88 -9.18 -4.74
N GLN A 51 8.55 -8.14 -3.99
CA GLN A 51 9.53 -7.18 -3.46
C GLN A 51 10.21 -7.64 -2.16
N GLY A 52 9.81 -8.79 -1.61
CA GLY A 52 10.40 -9.35 -0.40
C GLY A 52 10.17 -8.48 0.85
N ILE A 53 9.05 -7.76 0.90
CA ILE A 53 8.73 -6.92 2.07
C ILE A 53 8.32 -7.81 3.24
N HIS A 54 8.96 -7.59 4.38
CA HIS A 54 8.82 -8.41 5.57
C HIS A 54 8.66 -7.55 6.83
N SER A 55 8.46 -8.20 7.98
CA SER A 55 8.11 -7.53 9.23
C SER A 55 9.13 -6.48 9.72
N ARG A 56 10.40 -6.65 9.33
CA ARG A 56 11.53 -5.76 9.69
C ARG A 56 12.03 -4.86 8.54
N SER A 57 11.29 -4.73 7.44
CA SER A 57 11.76 -3.89 6.32
C SER A 57 11.89 -2.44 6.81
N PRO A 58 12.95 -1.70 6.43
CA PRO A 58 13.06 -0.30 6.81
C PRO A 58 11.99 0.54 6.11
N ILE A 59 11.60 1.64 6.75
CA ILE A 59 10.65 2.62 6.19
C ILE A 59 11.34 3.97 6.14
N ARG A 60 11.13 4.68 5.05
CA ARG A 60 11.46 6.10 4.94
C ARG A 60 10.24 6.87 4.47
N ILE A 61 9.69 7.68 5.37
CA ILE A 61 8.57 8.58 5.07
C ILE A 61 9.10 9.72 4.20
N LEU A 62 8.38 10.04 3.12
CA LEU A 62 8.72 11.13 2.19
C LEU A 62 7.80 12.32 2.38
N GLU A 63 6.50 12.07 2.51
CA GLU A 63 5.48 13.09 2.77
C GLU A 63 4.52 12.60 3.87
N ALA A 64 4.16 13.51 4.77
CA ALA A 64 3.16 13.31 5.81
C ALA A 64 2.36 14.60 5.99
N LYS A 65 1.45 14.84 5.04
CA LYS A 65 0.58 16.02 4.97
C LYS A 65 -0.88 15.59 5.11
N HIS A 66 -1.78 16.56 5.28
CA HIS A 66 -3.21 16.29 5.44
C HIS A 66 -3.85 15.52 4.27
N ASN A 67 -3.36 15.74 3.04
CA ASN A 67 -3.90 15.18 1.81
C ASN A 67 -3.01 14.09 1.19
N VAL A 68 -1.81 13.84 1.71
CA VAL A 68 -0.92 12.81 1.18
C VAL A 68 0.00 12.25 2.24
N TYR A 69 0.09 10.92 2.25
CA TYR A 69 1.15 10.18 2.90
C TYR A 69 1.89 9.36 1.85
N SER A 70 3.22 9.45 1.83
CA SER A 70 4.06 8.64 0.95
C SER A 70 5.30 8.12 1.66
N ALA A 71 5.70 6.90 1.30
CA ALA A 71 6.82 6.23 1.93
C ALA A 71 7.54 5.29 0.96
N ILE A 72 8.82 5.06 1.24
CA ILE A 72 9.62 3.98 0.64
C ILE A 72 9.80 2.89 1.69
N ILE A 73 9.55 1.64 1.31
CA ILE A 73 9.66 0.46 2.15
C ILE A 73 10.71 -0.48 1.55
N GLY A 74 11.67 -0.89 2.36
CA GLY A 74 12.72 -1.83 1.96
C GLY A 74 13.59 -1.36 0.80
N GLU A 75 13.64 -0.05 0.52
CA GLU A 75 14.34 0.59 -0.62
C GLU A 75 13.89 0.13 -2.03
N LYS A 76 12.89 -0.74 -2.09
CA LYS A 76 12.43 -1.44 -3.30
C LYS A 76 10.98 -1.13 -3.65
N LEU A 77 10.18 -0.75 -2.67
CA LEU A 77 8.77 -0.44 -2.85
C LEU A 77 8.51 1.01 -2.44
N CYS A 78 7.67 1.70 -3.18
CA CYS A 78 7.21 3.04 -2.84
C CYS A 78 5.69 3.12 -2.93
N MET A 79 5.04 3.92 -2.09
CA MET A 79 3.59 4.00 -2.07
C MET A 79 3.10 5.42 -1.72
N LYS A 80 1.88 5.77 -2.16
CA LYS A 80 1.11 6.90 -1.61
C LYS A 80 -0.31 6.49 -1.21
N ILE A 81 -0.86 7.17 -0.22
CA ILE A 81 -2.30 7.27 0.06
C ILE A 81 -2.70 8.74 0.17
N GLY A 82 -3.99 9.02 -0.03
CA GLY A 82 -4.56 10.37 -0.06
C GLY A 82 -4.81 10.89 -1.48
N ASP A 83 -5.64 11.93 -1.55
CA ASP A 83 -6.09 12.63 -2.76
C ASP A 83 -5.04 13.61 -3.30
N GLY A 84 -4.07 14.01 -2.48
CA GLY A 84 -2.94 14.84 -2.89
C GLY A 84 -2.10 14.21 -4.01
N SER A 85 -1.69 15.03 -4.97
CA SER A 85 -0.81 14.58 -6.07
C SER A 85 0.60 14.31 -5.56
N TRP A 86 1.11 13.11 -5.83
CA TRP A 86 2.46 12.70 -5.50
C TRP A 86 2.86 11.47 -6.32
N SER A 87 4.13 11.37 -6.70
CA SER A 87 4.74 10.19 -7.33
C SER A 87 6.24 10.18 -7.05
N PRO A 88 6.90 9.01 -7.05
CA PRO A 88 8.34 8.96 -6.84
C PRO A 88 9.09 9.58 -8.03
N SER A 89 10.09 10.41 -7.75
CA SER A 89 11.01 10.92 -8.76
C SER A 89 12.08 9.87 -9.06
N GLY A 90 12.06 9.28 -10.25
CA GLY A 90 13.06 8.31 -10.69
C GLY A 90 12.52 7.39 -11.78
N ARG A 91 13.34 7.13 -12.81
CA ARG A 91 12.94 6.26 -13.94
C ARG A 91 12.95 4.77 -13.56
N GLU A 92 13.57 4.43 -12.44
CA GLU A 92 13.62 3.08 -11.90
C GLU A 92 12.32 2.61 -11.26
N TRP A 93 11.36 3.53 -11.01
CA TRP A 93 10.09 3.19 -10.40
C TRP A 93 9.05 2.80 -11.45
N THR A 94 8.55 1.58 -11.36
CA THR A 94 7.46 1.08 -12.19
C THR A 94 6.18 0.99 -11.37
N LEU A 95 5.06 1.47 -11.94
CA LEU A 95 3.76 1.41 -11.29
C LEU A 95 3.33 -0.06 -11.16
N SER A 96 3.10 -0.51 -9.92
CA SER A 96 2.63 -1.86 -9.63
C SER A 96 1.12 -1.98 -9.65
N THR A 97 0.45 -1.05 -8.96
CA THR A 97 -1.01 -1.00 -8.85
C THR A 97 -1.44 0.38 -8.36
N SER A 98 -2.67 0.77 -8.69
CA SER A 98 -3.28 2.02 -8.23
C SER A 98 -4.79 1.88 -8.15
N GLY A 99 -5.41 2.80 -7.41
CA GLY A 99 -6.85 2.92 -7.32
C GLY A 99 -7.23 4.24 -6.64
N HIS A 100 -8.46 4.33 -6.15
CA HIS A 100 -8.96 5.54 -5.54
C HIS A 100 -8.08 5.95 -4.33
N ASN A 101 -7.43 7.11 -4.46
CA ASN A 101 -6.55 7.70 -3.45
C ASN A 101 -5.38 6.84 -3.00
N TYR A 102 -4.89 5.91 -3.84
CA TYR A 102 -3.64 5.19 -3.54
C TYR A 102 -2.89 4.76 -4.81
N ALA A 103 -1.57 4.63 -4.70
CA ALA A 103 -0.73 4.06 -5.74
C ALA A 103 0.52 3.42 -5.12
N VAL A 104 1.01 2.35 -5.75
CA VAL A 104 2.20 1.60 -5.33
C VAL A 104 3.12 1.39 -6.52
N TRP A 105 4.41 1.67 -6.32
CA TRP A 105 5.49 1.48 -7.27
C TRP A 105 6.52 0.51 -6.72
N HIS A 106 7.28 -0.11 -7.60
CA HIS A 106 8.43 -0.92 -7.23
C HIS A 106 9.63 -0.66 -8.14
N LYS A 107 10.80 -1.09 -7.68
CA LYS A 107 12.01 -1.25 -8.49
C LYS A 107 12.12 -2.67 -9.02
#